data_AF-A0A7S1GES7-F1
#
_entry.id   AF-A0A7S1GES7-F1
#
_cell.length_a   1.000
_cell.length_b   1.000
_cell.length_c   1.000
_cell.angle_alpha   90.00
_cell.angle_beta   90.00
_cell.angle_gamma   90.00
#
_symmetry.space_group_name_H-M   'P 1'
#
loop_
_entity.id
_entity.type
_entity.pdbx_description
1 polymer ?
#
loop_
_entity_poly.entity_id
_entity_poly.type
_entity_poly.pdbx_seq_one_letter_code
_entity_poly.pdbx_strand_id
1 'polypeptide(L)'
;DDGSENTNGKRGGGESSAGYYLSEKTDGVRYLLVFTGKTAVLVDRASHETKKAFQPKLRGNKVNSEEDPLHDIVSLVKPGAVLDGEVVVHRKLRRPIFIVFDVLANSAAEPILHLPFEQRLRHLKAASFVKSGSSVDLFDPAAVSNPNIALPLVRKNFVKRVDLDQLLSYVVEERGMRIYRYGETHHHLTDGIIFQPN
;
A
#
# COMPACT_ATOMS: atom_id res chain seq x y z
N ASP A 1 12.44 -0.15 -62.51
CA ASP A 1 11.01 -0.53 -62.54
C ASP A 1 10.91 -2.04 -62.49
N ASP A 2 10.42 -2.74 -61.49
CA ASP A 2 9.95 -2.51 -60.12
C ASP A 2 10.02 -3.94 -59.53
N GLY A 3 10.61 -4.25 -58.38
CA GLY A 3 10.35 -3.60 -57.09
C GLY A 3 9.19 -4.27 -56.33
N SER A 4 9.13 -5.61 -56.22
CA SER A 4 8.12 -6.27 -55.39
C SER A 4 8.54 -6.29 -53.91
N GLU A 5 8.13 -5.26 -53.19
CA GLU A 5 8.31 -5.13 -51.74
C GLU A 5 7.50 -6.18 -50.97
N ASN A 6 8.24 -6.90 -50.12
CA ASN A 6 7.72 -7.76 -49.09
C ASN A 6 7.72 -6.97 -47.77
N THR A 7 6.64 -6.27 -47.44
CA THR A 7 6.52 -5.51 -46.17
C THR A 7 5.49 -6.15 -45.27
N ASN A 8 5.84 -7.30 -44.70
CA ASN A 8 5.15 -7.83 -43.54
C ASN A 8 5.60 -7.03 -42.30
N GLY A 9 5.00 -5.84 -42.15
CA GLY A 9 5.18 -4.96 -41.01
C GLY A 9 4.61 -5.60 -39.75
N LYS A 10 5.41 -6.45 -39.10
CA LYS A 10 5.25 -6.77 -37.68
C LYS A 10 5.23 -5.44 -36.92
N ARG A 11 4.04 -4.96 -36.56
CA ARG A 11 3.87 -4.00 -35.46
C ARG A 11 4.26 -4.71 -34.18
N GLY A 12 5.57 -4.80 -33.95
CA GLY A 12 6.12 -5.01 -32.63
C GLY A 12 5.75 -3.78 -31.80
N GLY A 13 4.59 -3.84 -31.14
CA GLY A 13 4.25 -2.92 -30.07
C GLY A 13 5.25 -3.16 -28.95
N GLY A 14 6.38 -2.46 -28.99
CA GLY A 14 7.18 -2.25 -27.80
C GLY A 14 6.29 -1.53 -26.80
N GLU A 15 5.83 -2.25 -25.77
CA GLU A 15 5.24 -1.62 -24.60
C GLU A 15 6.29 -0.66 -24.04
N SER A 16 6.07 0.64 -24.24
CA SER A 16 6.91 1.66 -23.64
C SER A 16 6.83 1.52 -22.13
N SER A 17 7.96 1.26 -21.48
CA SER A 17 8.12 1.20 -20.02
C SER A 17 7.78 2.51 -19.29
N ALA A 18 7.40 3.57 -20.01
CA ALA A 18 7.16 4.94 -19.54
C ALA A 18 5.68 5.21 -19.17
N GLY A 19 5.00 4.23 -18.57
CA GLY A 19 3.61 4.36 -18.13
C GLY A 19 3.46 5.03 -16.76
N TYR A 20 2.27 5.57 -16.49
CA TYR A 20 1.87 5.98 -15.14
C TYR A 20 0.83 5.02 -14.59
N TYR A 21 0.91 4.78 -13.28
CA TYR A 21 -0.13 4.19 -12.47
C TYR A 21 -0.88 5.28 -11.73
N LEU A 22 -2.20 5.18 -11.67
CA LEU A 22 -3.07 6.17 -11.09
C LEU A 22 -3.79 5.58 -9.89
N SER A 23 -4.00 6.42 -8.88
CA SER A 23 -4.71 6.07 -7.67
C SER A 23 -5.33 7.32 -7.05
N GLU A 24 -6.36 7.17 -6.24
CA GLU A 24 -6.92 8.26 -5.46
C GLU A 24 -5.85 8.83 -4.51
N LYS A 25 -5.80 10.15 -4.36
CA LYS A 25 -4.95 10.76 -3.34
C LYS A 25 -5.65 10.64 -2.00
N THR A 26 -5.05 9.89 -1.08
CA THR A 26 -5.56 9.75 0.28
C THR A 26 -5.34 11.03 1.08
N ASP A 27 -6.27 11.31 2.00
CA ASP A 27 -6.13 12.36 3.01
C ASP A 27 -5.80 11.71 4.36
N GLY A 28 -4.52 11.39 4.53
CA GLY A 28 -3.98 10.70 5.70
C GLY A 28 -2.60 11.22 6.08
N VAL A 29 -1.94 10.50 6.99
CA VAL A 29 -0.56 10.81 7.40
C VAL A 29 0.37 9.73 6.83
N ARG A 30 1.35 10.16 6.04
CA ARG A 30 2.31 9.26 5.38
C ARG A 30 3.36 8.77 6.34
N TYR A 31 3.58 7.46 6.34
CA TYR A 31 4.62 6.80 7.12
C TYR A 31 5.28 5.70 6.30
N LEU A 32 6.56 5.44 6.59
CA LEU A 32 7.16 4.15 6.33
C LEU A 32 6.84 3.21 7.49
N LEU A 33 6.35 2.01 7.19
CA LEU A 33 6.23 0.92 8.16
C LEU A 33 7.46 0.01 8.03
N VAL A 34 8.30 0.01 9.07
CA VAL A 34 9.59 -0.69 9.10
C VAL A 34 9.52 -1.88 10.05
N PHE A 35 9.79 -3.07 9.55
CA PHE A 35 9.84 -4.30 10.34
C PHE A 35 11.28 -4.58 10.79
N THR A 36 11.56 -4.48 12.07
CA THR A 36 12.90 -4.72 12.63
C THR A 36 13.20 -6.20 12.89
N GLY A 37 12.18 -7.05 12.77
CA GLY A 37 12.22 -8.46 13.19
C GLY A 37 11.83 -8.69 14.65
N LYS A 38 11.87 -7.66 15.50
CA LYS A 38 11.38 -7.70 16.90
C LYS A 38 10.10 -6.89 17.10
N THR A 39 9.99 -5.80 16.35
CA THR A 39 8.88 -4.85 16.39
C THR A 39 8.66 -4.25 14.99
N ALA A 40 7.50 -3.64 14.78
CA ALA A 40 7.23 -2.80 13.63
C ALA A 40 7.01 -1.34 14.06
N VAL A 41 7.61 -0.41 13.34
CA VAL A 41 7.55 1.03 13.66
C VAL A 41 7.12 1.86 12.46
N LEU A 42 6.38 2.93 12.73
CA LEU A 42 5.99 3.96 11.77
C LEU A 42 7.00 5.12 11.84
N VAL A 43 7.54 5.48 10.69
CA VAL A 43 8.53 6.56 10.51
C VAL A 43 7.94 7.59 9.57
N ASP A 44 7.75 8.83 10.03
CA ASP A 44 7.31 9.94 9.19
C ASP A 44 8.48 10.80 8.71
N ARG A 45 8.16 11.85 7.97
CA ARG A 45 9.14 12.82 7.47
C ARG A 45 9.86 13.58 8.60
N ALA A 46 9.20 13.81 9.73
CA ALA A 46 9.75 14.52 10.88
C ALA A 46 10.49 13.60 11.87
N SER A 47 10.38 12.28 11.71
CA SER A 47 11.06 11.29 12.54
C SER A 47 12.58 11.46 12.53
N HIS A 48 13.17 11.95 11.42
CA HIS A 48 14.60 12.26 11.38
C HIS A 48 14.98 13.41 12.33
N GLU A 49 14.14 14.44 12.42
CA GLU A 49 14.38 15.62 13.26
C GLU A 49 14.10 15.31 14.74
N THR A 50 13.01 14.59 15.00
CA THR A 50 12.56 14.27 16.36
C THR A 50 13.25 13.03 16.94
N LYS A 51 13.93 12.23 16.11
CA LYS A 51 14.46 10.90 16.43
C LYS A 51 13.41 9.96 17.04
N LYS A 52 12.12 10.18 16.72
CA LYS A 52 11.00 9.39 17.21
C LYS A 52 10.47 8.47 16.11
N ALA A 53 10.29 7.21 16.46
CA ALA A 53 9.48 6.28 15.70
C ALA A 53 8.19 6.00 16.50
N PHE A 54 7.07 5.85 15.79
CA PHE A 54 5.77 5.63 16.42
C PHE A 54 5.40 4.15 16.34
N GLN A 55 4.82 3.62 17.41
CA GLN A 55 4.17 2.32 17.38
C GLN A 55 2.65 2.52 17.31
N PRO A 56 1.92 1.75 16.48
CA PRO A 56 0.47 1.73 16.52
C PRO A 56 -0.01 1.38 17.93
N LYS A 57 -1.17 1.89 18.36
CA LYS A 57 -1.75 1.52 19.66
C LYS A 57 -2.98 0.66 19.44
N LEU A 58 -3.10 -0.42 20.22
CA LEU A 58 -4.33 -1.22 20.27
C LEU A 58 -5.50 -0.35 20.74
N ARG A 59 -6.71 -0.65 20.22
CA ARG A 59 -7.96 -0.09 20.74
C ARG A 59 -8.59 -1.09 21.72
N GLY A 60 -9.12 -0.60 22.85
CA GLY A 60 -9.87 -1.39 23.83
C GLY A 60 -9.11 -1.66 25.13
N ASN A 61 -9.71 -2.46 26.02
CA ASN A 61 -9.25 -2.68 27.41
C ASN A 61 -7.96 -3.51 27.55
N LYS A 62 -7.33 -3.96 26.45
CA LYS A 62 -6.01 -4.60 26.47
C LYS A 62 -4.87 -3.57 26.46
N VAL A 63 -4.97 -2.55 27.31
CA VAL A 63 -3.94 -1.49 27.45
C VAL A 63 -2.70 -2.01 28.20
N ASN A 64 -2.76 -3.21 28.78
CA ASN A 64 -1.73 -3.76 29.67
C ASN A 64 -0.98 -4.98 29.13
N SER A 65 -1.08 -5.31 27.83
CA SER A 65 -0.17 -6.30 27.25
C SER A 65 1.14 -5.61 26.88
N GLU A 66 2.26 -6.08 27.43
CA GLU A 66 3.62 -5.69 26.97
C GLU A 66 3.91 -6.14 25.52
N GLU A 67 2.97 -6.84 24.90
CA GLU A 67 3.06 -7.34 23.53
C GLU A 67 2.99 -6.21 22.50
N ASP A 68 3.78 -6.37 21.45
CA ASP A 68 3.80 -5.46 20.31
C ASP A 68 2.39 -5.36 19.69
N PRO A 69 1.86 -4.15 19.42
CA PRO A 69 0.53 -3.97 18.82
C PRO A 69 0.36 -4.60 17.43
N LEU A 70 1.47 -4.98 16.79
CA LEU A 70 1.55 -5.71 15.52
C LEU A 70 2.21 -7.09 15.68
N HIS A 71 2.28 -7.66 16.90
CA HIS A 71 2.94 -8.94 17.17
C HIS A 71 2.47 -10.08 16.25
N ASP A 72 1.17 -10.12 15.94
CA ASP A 72 0.55 -11.09 15.03
C ASP A 72 1.21 -11.12 13.64
N ILE A 73 1.72 -9.98 13.18
CA ILE A 73 2.31 -9.84 11.83
C ILE A 73 3.83 -9.69 11.85
N VAL A 74 4.42 -9.19 12.94
CA VAL A 74 5.88 -8.98 13.06
C VAL A 74 6.65 -10.29 12.86
N SER A 75 6.13 -11.40 13.39
CA SER A 75 6.77 -12.71 13.24
C SER A 75 6.68 -13.27 11.81
N LEU A 76 5.70 -12.81 11.03
CA LEU A 76 5.42 -13.27 9.66
C LEU A 76 6.23 -12.52 8.61
N VAL A 77 6.55 -11.25 8.87
CA VAL A 77 7.27 -10.39 7.94
C VAL A 77 8.78 -10.58 8.08
N LYS A 78 9.50 -10.55 6.95
CA LYS A 78 10.97 -10.62 6.92
C LYS A 78 11.56 -9.38 7.62
N PRO A 79 12.56 -9.55 8.51
CA PRO A 79 13.26 -8.43 9.11
C PRO A 79 13.89 -7.51 8.04
N GLY A 80 13.79 -6.20 8.25
CA GLY A 80 14.21 -5.14 7.35
C GLY A 80 13.25 -4.87 6.19
N ALA A 81 12.06 -5.49 6.16
CA ALA A 81 11.03 -5.08 5.21
C ALA A 81 10.57 -3.64 5.48
N VAL A 82 10.37 -2.87 4.40
CA VAL A 82 9.95 -1.46 4.46
C VAL A 82 8.79 -1.25 3.50
N LEU A 83 7.65 -0.87 4.06
CA LEU A 83 6.42 -0.55 3.31
C LEU A 83 6.19 0.96 3.35
N ASP A 84 5.83 1.56 2.21
CA ASP A 84 5.41 2.97 2.13
C ASP A 84 3.89 3.04 2.05
N GLY A 85 3.31 3.90 2.87
CA GLY A 85 1.87 3.94 3.05
C GLY A 85 1.37 5.16 3.81
N GLU A 86 0.06 5.19 4.00
CA GLU A 86 -0.62 6.25 4.75
C GLU A 86 -1.55 5.65 5.80
N VAL A 87 -1.52 6.23 7.01
CA VAL A 87 -2.54 5.99 8.02
C VAL A 87 -3.74 6.88 7.72
N VAL A 88 -4.90 6.27 7.49
CA VAL A 88 -6.18 6.97 7.28
C VAL A 88 -7.23 6.48 8.28
N VAL A 89 -8.27 7.28 8.50
CA VAL A 89 -9.44 6.85 9.28
C VAL A 89 -10.48 6.24 8.36
N HIS A 90 -10.77 4.95 8.54
CA HIS A 90 -11.90 4.28 7.91
C HIS A 90 -13.20 4.86 8.45
N ARG A 91 -13.95 5.66 7.67
CA ARG A 91 -15.06 6.47 8.21
C ARG A 91 -16.28 5.66 8.65
N LYS A 92 -16.56 4.50 8.01
CA LYS A 92 -17.65 3.59 8.44
C LYS A 92 -17.34 2.97 9.81
N LEU A 93 -16.16 2.37 9.97
CA LEU A 93 -15.70 1.69 11.19
C LEU A 93 -15.05 2.62 12.24
N ARG A 94 -14.86 3.90 11.91
CA ARG A 94 -14.30 4.96 12.77
C ARG A 94 -12.97 4.58 13.41
N ARG A 95 -12.07 3.93 12.66
CA ARG A 95 -10.78 3.42 13.15
C ARG A 95 -9.64 3.66 12.16
N PRO A 96 -8.38 3.69 12.61
CA PRO A 96 -7.24 3.77 11.70
C PRO A 96 -7.04 2.46 10.93
N ILE A 97 -6.58 2.61 9.69
CA ILE A 97 -6.04 1.55 8.82
C ILE A 97 -4.76 2.07 8.15
N PHE A 98 -3.86 1.18 7.74
CA PHE A 98 -2.65 1.55 6.99
C PHE A 98 -2.80 1.12 5.53
N ILE A 99 -2.90 2.09 4.64
CA ILE A 99 -2.98 1.86 3.20
C ILE A 99 -1.56 1.83 2.64
N VAL A 100 -1.10 0.65 2.26
CA VAL A 100 0.23 0.41 1.66
C VAL A 100 0.15 0.67 0.16
N PHE A 101 1.01 1.54 -0.35
CA PHE A 101 1.07 1.86 -1.78
C PHE A 101 2.42 1.53 -2.44
N ASP A 102 3.48 1.25 -1.68
CA ASP A 102 4.76 0.79 -2.23
C ASP A 102 5.52 -0.14 -1.26
N VAL A 103 6.49 -0.88 -1.79
CA VAL A 103 7.44 -1.71 -1.02
C VAL A 103 8.85 -1.30 -1.42
N LEU A 104 9.62 -0.81 -0.45
CA LEU A 104 10.96 -0.28 -0.71
C LEU A 104 12.04 -1.37 -0.50
N ALA A 105 11.76 -2.32 0.39
CA ALA A 105 12.60 -3.47 0.66
C ALA A 105 11.74 -4.66 1.08
N ASN A 106 12.01 -5.84 0.54
CA ASN A 106 11.37 -7.09 0.96
C ASN A 106 12.00 -7.64 2.25
N SER A 107 13.27 -7.31 2.50
CA SER A 107 14.01 -7.61 3.72
C SER A 107 15.25 -6.73 3.78
N ALA A 108 16.01 -6.78 4.88
CA ALA A 108 17.29 -6.09 5.00
C ALA A 108 18.29 -6.47 3.89
N ALA A 109 18.23 -7.71 3.38
CA ALA A 109 19.10 -8.22 2.34
C ALA A 109 18.54 -8.03 0.93
N GLU A 110 17.31 -7.53 0.79
CA GLU A 110 16.59 -7.45 -0.49
C GLU A 110 15.93 -6.06 -0.66
N PRO A 111 16.73 -4.98 -0.80
CA PRO A 111 16.21 -3.67 -1.16
C PRO A 111 15.75 -3.66 -2.62
N ILE A 112 14.53 -3.19 -2.88
CA ILE A 112 13.90 -3.22 -4.21
C ILE A 112 13.48 -1.85 -4.74
N LEU A 113 13.82 -0.76 -4.03
CA LEU A 113 13.55 0.63 -4.46
C LEU A 113 14.10 0.96 -5.85
N HIS A 114 15.18 0.29 -6.26
CA HIS A 114 15.83 0.47 -7.57
C HIS A 114 15.02 -0.10 -8.74
N LEU A 115 14.04 -0.97 -8.48
CA LEU A 115 13.20 -1.56 -9.51
C LEU A 115 12.14 -0.55 -9.98
N PRO A 116 11.65 -0.66 -11.23
CA PRO A 116 10.46 0.08 -11.68
C PRO A 116 9.25 -0.14 -10.77
N PHE A 117 8.36 0.84 -10.69
CA PHE A 117 7.19 0.78 -9.80
C PHE A 117 6.30 -0.42 -10.09
N GLU A 118 6.12 -0.81 -11.36
CA GLU A 118 5.35 -2.01 -11.69
C GLU A 118 5.91 -3.27 -11.01
N GLN A 119 7.23 -3.41 -10.93
CA GLN A 119 7.86 -4.56 -10.29
C GLN A 119 7.68 -4.51 -8.77
N ARG A 120 7.82 -3.33 -8.15
CA ARG A 120 7.55 -3.14 -6.72
C ARG A 120 6.07 -3.40 -6.38
N LEU A 121 5.16 -2.97 -7.26
CA LEU A 121 3.73 -3.25 -7.16
C LEU A 121 3.43 -4.76 -7.25
N ARG A 122 4.17 -5.52 -8.08
CA ARG A 122 4.07 -6.98 -8.10
C ARG A 122 4.52 -7.59 -6.77
N HIS A 123 5.62 -7.11 -6.19
CA HIS A 123 6.05 -7.53 -4.85
C HIS A 123 5.01 -7.21 -3.77
N LEU A 124 4.36 -6.05 -3.83
CA LEU A 124 3.27 -5.68 -2.94
C LEU A 124 2.05 -6.62 -3.07
N LYS A 125 1.64 -6.91 -4.32
CA LYS A 125 0.51 -7.81 -4.61
C LYS A 125 0.80 -9.23 -4.13
N ALA A 126 2.01 -9.73 -4.39
CA ALA A 126 2.46 -11.06 -3.97
C ALA A 126 2.88 -11.15 -2.50
N ALA A 127 2.92 -10.02 -1.78
CA ALA A 127 3.42 -9.92 -0.41
C ALA A 127 4.81 -10.57 -0.25
N SER A 128 5.75 -10.31 -1.17
CA SER A 128 7.08 -10.96 -1.20
C SER A 128 7.94 -10.71 0.04
N PHE A 129 7.59 -9.73 0.85
CA PHE A 129 8.21 -9.42 2.14
C PHE A 129 7.76 -10.35 3.28
N VAL A 130 6.78 -11.24 3.05
CA VAL A 130 6.34 -12.26 4.02
C VAL A 130 7.26 -13.48 3.95
N LYS A 131 7.51 -14.12 5.09
CA LYS A 131 8.27 -15.37 5.18
C LYS A 131 7.51 -16.50 4.48
N SER A 132 8.22 -17.29 3.67
CA SER A 132 7.66 -18.46 2.98
C SER A 132 7.03 -19.44 3.97
N GLY A 133 5.90 -20.04 3.60
CA GLY A 133 5.20 -21.03 4.44
C GLY A 133 4.23 -20.44 5.47
N SER A 134 4.11 -19.11 5.57
CA SER A 134 2.99 -18.50 6.31
C SER A 134 1.69 -18.65 5.50
N SER A 135 0.63 -19.15 6.14
CA SER A 135 -0.72 -19.22 5.57
C SER A 135 -1.53 -17.96 5.79
N VAL A 136 -0.98 -16.96 6.48
CA VAL A 136 -1.69 -15.76 6.89
C VAL A 136 -1.64 -14.73 5.76
N ASP A 137 -2.80 -14.27 5.32
CA ASP A 137 -2.91 -13.11 4.43
C ASP A 137 -2.85 -11.83 5.27
N LEU A 138 -1.74 -11.09 5.17
CA LEU A 138 -1.56 -9.80 5.85
C LEU A 138 -2.57 -8.73 5.41
N PHE A 139 -3.20 -8.92 4.26
CA PHE A 139 -4.17 -7.99 3.68
C PHE A 139 -5.59 -8.58 3.69
N ASP A 140 -5.86 -9.57 4.54
CA ASP A 140 -7.18 -10.14 4.72
C ASP A 140 -8.21 -9.02 4.99
N PRO A 141 -9.24 -8.84 4.15
CA PRO A 141 -10.30 -7.87 4.37
C PRO A 141 -10.97 -7.98 5.75
N ALA A 142 -11.05 -9.18 6.33
CA ALA A 142 -11.62 -9.39 7.66
C ALA A 142 -10.79 -8.72 8.78
N ALA A 143 -9.51 -8.45 8.53
CA ALA A 143 -8.66 -7.76 9.49
C ALA A 143 -9.13 -6.31 9.74
N VAL A 144 -9.72 -5.67 8.73
CA VAL A 144 -10.20 -4.28 8.81
C VAL A 144 -11.31 -4.13 9.85
N SER A 145 -12.22 -5.11 9.93
CA SER A 145 -13.32 -5.13 10.90
C SER A 145 -12.95 -5.72 12.26
N ASN A 146 -11.83 -6.44 12.37
CA ASN A 146 -11.39 -7.07 13.62
C ASN A 146 -10.80 -6.03 14.61
N PRO A 147 -11.45 -5.77 15.76
CA PRO A 147 -11.00 -4.75 16.71
C PRO A 147 -9.68 -5.11 17.43
N ASN A 148 -9.27 -6.38 17.41
CA ASN A 148 -8.05 -6.83 18.09
C ASN A 148 -6.76 -6.54 17.30
N ILE A 149 -6.88 -6.25 16.00
CA ILE A 149 -5.73 -5.88 15.18
C ILE A 149 -5.52 -4.38 15.33
N ALA A 150 -4.38 -3.90 15.82
CA ALA A 150 -4.20 -2.47 16.09
C ALA A 150 -4.33 -1.61 14.82
N LEU A 151 -3.66 -2.02 13.74
CA LEU A 151 -3.56 -1.29 12.50
C LEU A 151 -3.62 -2.25 11.29
N PRO A 152 -4.83 -2.55 10.78
CA PRO A 152 -5.00 -3.42 9.62
C PRO A 152 -4.31 -2.85 8.39
N LEU A 153 -3.68 -3.71 7.59
CA LEU A 153 -3.02 -3.33 6.34
C LEU A 153 -3.99 -3.48 5.17
N VAL A 154 -4.02 -2.50 4.27
CA VAL A 154 -4.84 -2.50 3.06
C VAL A 154 -3.95 -2.13 1.87
N ARG A 155 -4.08 -2.83 0.75
CA ARG A 155 -3.33 -2.47 -0.47
C ARG A 155 -4.01 -1.29 -1.17
N LYS A 156 -3.24 -0.30 -1.58
CA LYS A 156 -3.72 0.78 -2.45
C LYS A 156 -4.13 0.21 -3.81
N ASN A 157 -5.24 0.73 -4.36
CA ASN A 157 -5.69 0.36 -5.69
C ASN A 157 -5.02 1.25 -6.74
N PHE A 158 -4.09 0.68 -7.50
CA PHE A 158 -3.46 1.34 -8.65
C PHE A 158 -4.03 0.80 -9.95
N VAL A 159 -4.44 1.71 -10.83
CA VAL A 159 -4.99 1.41 -12.14
C VAL A 159 -4.14 2.03 -13.25
N LYS A 160 -4.28 1.55 -14.49
CA LYS A 160 -3.67 2.20 -15.65
C LYS A 160 -4.55 3.38 -16.09
N ARG A 161 -4.00 4.28 -16.91
CA ARG A 161 -4.72 5.47 -17.42
C ARG A 161 -6.07 5.13 -18.07
N VAL A 162 -6.16 3.99 -18.75
CA VAL A 162 -7.38 3.52 -19.43
C VAL A 162 -8.53 3.23 -18.47
N ASP A 163 -8.24 3.00 -17.18
CA ASP A 163 -9.21 2.64 -16.15
C ASP A 163 -9.50 3.81 -15.20
N LEU A 164 -9.08 5.03 -15.54
CA LEU A 164 -9.25 6.21 -14.69
C LEU A 164 -10.73 6.49 -14.37
N ASP A 165 -11.62 6.36 -15.35
CA ASP A 165 -13.05 6.60 -15.13
C ASP A 165 -13.63 5.62 -14.12
N GLN A 166 -13.18 4.36 -14.13
CA GLN A 166 -13.55 3.37 -13.13
C GLN A 166 -13.03 3.76 -11.74
N LEU A 167 -11.77 4.20 -11.63
CA LEU A 167 -11.23 4.68 -10.36
C LEU A 167 -12.06 5.83 -9.78
N LEU A 168 -12.46 6.79 -10.62
CA LEU A 168 -13.26 7.95 -10.22
C LEU A 168 -14.70 7.58 -9.85
N SER A 169 -15.25 6.51 -10.41
CA SER A 169 -16.60 6.03 -10.04
C SER A 169 -16.74 5.62 -8.57
N TYR A 170 -15.62 5.33 -7.91
CA TYR A 170 -15.56 5.02 -6.47
C TYR A 170 -15.50 6.26 -5.58
N VAL A 171 -15.35 7.46 -6.15
CA VAL A 171 -15.33 8.72 -5.40
C VAL A 171 -16.75 9.26 -5.30
N VAL A 172 -17.22 9.45 -4.07
CA VAL A 172 -18.54 10.03 -3.78
C VAL A 172 -18.38 11.31 -2.97
N GLU A 173 -19.24 12.29 -3.21
CA GLU A 173 -19.30 13.51 -2.41
C GLU A 173 -20.41 13.39 -1.35
N GLU A 174 -20.05 13.58 -0.08
CA GLU A 174 -21.01 13.62 1.02
C GLU A 174 -20.69 14.77 1.97
N ARG A 175 -21.67 15.65 2.20
CA ARG A 175 -21.53 16.81 3.10
C ARG A 175 -20.31 17.68 2.76
N GLY A 176 -20.05 17.89 1.46
CA GLY A 176 -18.91 18.67 0.97
C GLY A 176 -17.54 17.98 1.11
N MET A 177 -17.50 16.70 1.49
CA MET A 177 -16.27 15.91 1.55
C MET A 177 -16.28 14.84 0.46
N ARG A 178 -15.14 14.64 -0.20
CA ARG A 178 -14.93 13.54 -1.15
C ARG A 178 -14.45 12.31 -0.40
N ILE A 179 -15.08 11.17 -0.69
CA ILE A 179 -14.83 9.90 -0.02
C ILE A 179 -14.57 8.86 -1.10
N TYR A 180 -13.48 8.13 -0.96
CA TYR A 180 -13.21 6.96 -1.79
C TYR A 180 -13.84 5.71 -1.16
N ARG A 181 -14.65 5.00 -1.94
CA ARG A 181 -15.38 3.78 -1.55
C ARG A 181 -15.08 2.63 -2.50
N TYR A 182 -14.24 1.71 -2.05
CA TYR A 182 -13.89 0.52 -2.81
C TYR A 182 -13.96 -0.72 -1.91
N GLY A 183 -14.97 -1.56 -2.16
CA GLY A 183 -15.29 -2.70 -1.30
C GLY A 183 -15.59 -2.28 0.15
N GLU A 184 -15.33 -3.19 1.08
CA GLU A 184 -15.50 -2.97 2.52
C GLU A 184 -14.22 -2.47 3.22
N THR A 185 -13.08 -2.46 2.53
CA THR A 185 -11.77 -2.10 3.10
C THR A 185 -11.40 -0.64 2.88
N HIS A 186 -11.88 -0.01 1.78
CA HIS A 186 -11.63 1.40 1.50
C HIS A 186 -12.90 2.21 1.75
N HIS A 187 -12.85 3.05 2.80
CA HIS A 187 -13.87 4.06 3.06
C HIS A 187 -13.25 5.25 3.79
N HIS A 188 -12.50 6.10 3.06
CA HIS A 188 -11.70 7.19 3.63
C HIS A 188 -11.81 8.47 2.80
N LEU A 189 -11.31 9.59 3.35
CA LEU A 189 -11.28 10.87 2.65
C LEU A 189 -10.25 10.86 1.52
N THR A 190 -10.58 11.50 0.42
CA THR A 190 -9.70 11.69 -0.74
C THR A 190 -9.81 13.12 -1.25
N ASP A 191 -8.72 13.70 -1.74
CA ASP A 191 -8.65 15.08 -2.18
C ASP A 191 -8.12 15.25 -3.61
N GLY A 192 -7.82 14.16 -4.32
CA GLY A 192 -7.28 14.22 -5.67
C GLY A 192 -6.90 12.87 -6.26
N ILE A 193 -5.93 12.90 -7.18
CA ILE A 193 -5.37 11.73 -7.87
C ILE A 193 -3.84 11.81 -7.75
N ILE A 194 -3.20 10.68 -7.52
CA ILE A 194 -1.74 10.53 -7.60
C ILE A 194 -1.37 9.85 -8.91
N PHE A 195 -0.32 10.36 -9.55
CA PHE A 195 0.31 9.79 -10.74
C PHE A 195 1.68 9.24 -10.35
N GLN A 196 1.78 7.92 -10.30
CA GLN A 196 3.02 7.21 -9.96
C GLN A 196 3.71 6.76 -11.25
N PRO A 197 4.91 7.28 -11.57
CA PRO A 197 5.67 6.81 -12.72
C PRO A 197 6.12 5.36 -12.50
N ASN A 198 6.17 4.61 -13.61
CA ASN A 198 6.81 3.29 -13.66
C ASN A 198 8.34 3.38 -13.58
#